data_AF-A0AAV2WN53-F1
#
_entry.id   AF-A0AAV2WN53-F1
#
_cell.length_a   1.000
_cell.length_b   1.000
_cell.length_c   1.000
_cell.angle_alpha   90.00
_cell.angle_beta   90.00
_cell.angle_gamma   90.00
#
_symmetry.space_group_name_H-M   'P 1'
#
loop_
_entity.id
_entity.type
_entity.pdbx_description
1 polymer ?
#
loop_
_entity_poly.entity_id
_entity_poly.type
_entity_poly.pdbx_seq_one_letter_code
_entity_poly.pdbx_strand_id
1 'polypeptide(L)'
;MAEKPVANALTLELEPVVAENLSRHLATEEPWYGHDYVPFDQGENFAFLGGKDWDPSDVTLPKPVTDACEILLITKDNLAGYHRELVEHFILEDKWGRWLGRWTAEEHLHAVALRNYLVVTREVDPTANEDVRVEHVMKGYRADRLTQIETLVFMAFFERSHAVFTRNAEAQTPEPVLRGLLGRIAADEERHTVFFANLVGYLLDGDKRAETIAAIASQAAALDVVGGDIDAYGDKRAVVAEAGIFDEAAKRAVVAELITSWGLAEVPELREFTGA
;
A
#
# COMPACT_ATOMS: atom_id res chain seq x y z
N MET A 1 -18.56 26.57 -8.81
CA MET A 1 -17.67 26.34 -7.65
C MET A 1 -17.66 24.84 -7.42
N ALA A 2 -16.51 24.24 -7.11
CA ALA A 2 -16.49 22.82 -6.73
C ALA A 2 -17.33 22.64 -5.45
N GLU A 3 -18.29 21.73 -5.48
CA GLU A 3 -19.05 21.37 -4.29
C GLU A 3 -18.13 20.52 -3.40
N LYS A 4 -18.03 20.90 -2.12
CA LYS A 4 -17.26 20.11 -1.16
C LYS A 4 -18.05 18.84 -0.82
N PRO A 5 -17.40 17.67 -0.72
CA PRO A 5 -18.02 16.49 -0.14
C PRO A 5 -18.58 16.83 1.25
N VAL A 6 -19.82 16.40 1.53
CA VAL A 6 -20.48 16.61 2.82
C VAL A 6 -20.62 15.26 3.51
N ALA A 7 -20.38 15.23 4.82
CA ALA A 7 -20.51 14.02 5.62
C ALA A 7 -21.92 13.42 5.48
N ASN A 8 -21.99 12.17 5.01
CA ASN A 8 -23.22 11.39 5.01
C ASN A 8 -23.40 10.63 6.33
N ALA A 9 -24.47 9.85 6.46
CA ALA A 9 -24.78 9.11 7.68
C ALA A 9 -23.64 8.16 8.10
N LEU A 10 -23.06 7.42 7.16
CA LEU A 10 -21.98 6.47 7.44
C LEU A 10 -20.68 7.17 7.86
N THR A 11 -20.33 8.29 7.21
CA THR A 11 -19.17 9.10 7.60
C THR A 11 -19.27 9.58 9.04
N LEU A 12 -20.46 10.03 9.47
CA LEU A 12 -20.72 10.48 10.83
C LEU A 12 -20.74 9.31 11.84
N GLU A 13 -21.32 8.17 11.45
CA GLU A 13 -21.38 6.95 12.26
C GLU A 13 -19.99 6.40 12.59
N LEU A 14 -19.07 6.42 11.63
CA LEU A 14 -17.71 5.91 11.79
C LEU A 14 -16.76 6.90 12.50
N GLU A 15 -17.12 8.17 12.62
CA GLU A 15 -16.22 9.20 13.15
C GLU A 15 -15.67 8.87 14.56
N PRO A 16 -16.45 8.35 15.52
CA PRO A 16 -15.92 7.93 16.82
C PRO A 16 -14.88 6.80 16.72
N VAL A 17 -15.09 5.85 15.80
CA VAL A 17 -14.18 4.71 15.59
C VAL A 17 -12.88 5.17 14.92
N VAL A 18 -12.98 6.12 13.99
CA VAL A 18 -11.82 6.81 13.39
C VAL A 18 -11.05 7.59 14.46
N ALA A 19 -11.75 8.29 15.37
CA ALA A 19 -11.12 9.03 16.46
C ALA A 19 -10.32 8.11 17.40
N GLU A 20 -10.92 6.98 17.79
CA GLU A 20 -10.29 5.98 18.64
C GLU A 20 -9.05 5.39 17.96
N ASN A 21 -9.19 4.93 16.71
CA ASN A 21 -8.09 4.33 15.96
C ASN A 21 -6.98 5.32 15.64
N LEU A 22 -7.31 6.58 15.35
CA LEU A 22 -6.31 7.63 15.18
C LEU A 22 -5.53 7.84 16.48
N SER A 23 -6.21 7.84 17.63
CA SER A 23 -5.57 8.00 18.92
C SER A 23 -4.63 6.83 19.24
N ARG A 24 -5.07 5.59 18.95
CA ARG A 24 -4.23 4.38 19.04
C ARG A 24 -3.02 4.44 18.11
N HIS A 25 -3.22 4.82 16.84
CA HIS A 25 -2.15 4.93 15.84
C HIS A 25 -1.09 5.91 16.32
N LEU A 26 -1.49 7.13 16.70
CA LEU A 26 -0.57 8.16 17.20
C LEU A 26 0.15 7.73 18.49
N ALA A 27 -0.53 7.04 19.40
CA ALA A 27 0.07 6.62 20.68
C ALA A 27 1.16 5.53 20.54
N THR A 28 1.20 4.86 19.40
CA THR A 28 2.13 3.75 19.12
C THR A 28 3.12 4.09 18.00
N GLU A 29 3.13 5.35 17.56
CA GLU A 29 4.03 5.78 16.48
C GLU A 29 5.49 5.69 16.90
N GLU A 30 6.33 5.18 16.00
CA GLU A 30 7.78 5.30 16.08
C GLU A 30 8.23 6.16 14.89
N PRO A 31 8.46 7.47 15.10
CA PRO A 31 8.83 8.34 13.99
C PRO A 31 10.13 7.87 13.32
N TRP A 32 10.11 7.86 12.00
CA TRP A 32 11.29 7.65 11.16
C TRP A 32 11.27 8.64 10.01
N TYR A 33 12.44 8.89 9.43
CA TYR A 33 12.59 9.83 8.33
C TYR A 33 13.29 9.15 7.16
N GLY A 34 12.81 9.40 5.94
CA GLY A 34 13.35 8.74 4.74
C GLY A 34 14.85 9.00 4.54
N HIS A 35 15.34 10.19 4.92
CA HIS A 35 16.77 10.53 4.79
C HIS A 35 17.69 9.73 5.73
N ASP A 36 17.18 9.14 6.80
CA ASP A 36 17.96 8.27 7.70
C ASP A 36 18.31 6.92 7.05
N TYR A 37 17.64 6.58 5.94
CA TYR A 37 17.74 5.31 5.24
C TYR A 37 18.26 5.46 3.79
N VAL A 38 18.91 6.58 3.48
CA VAL A 38 19.51 6.81 2.16
C VAL A 38 21.02 6.99 2.33
N PRO A 39 21.85 6.12 1.73
CA PRO A 39 23.31 6.21 1.87
C PRO A 39 23.87 7.28 0.94
N PHE A 40 23.61 8.57 1.25
CA PHE A 40 23.96 9.71 0.39
C PHE A 40 25.44 9.77 -0.02
N ASP A 41 26.35 9.20 0.77
CA ASP A 41 27.78 9.10 0.43
C ASP A 41 28.06 8.26 -0.83
N GLN A 42 27.11 7.42 -1.27
CA GLN A 42 27.22 6.63 -2.51
C GLN A 42 26.76 7.43 -3.74
N GLY A 43 26.07 8.55 -3.55
CA GLY A 43 25.52 9.34 -4.64
C GLY A 43 26.61 10.03 -5.45
N GLU A 44 26.45 10.06 -6.77
CA GLU A 44 27.27 10.86 -7.68
C GLU A 44 26.41 11.42 -8.82
N ASN A 45 26.91 12.45 -9.49
CA ASN A 45 26.15 13.14 -10.53
C ASN A 45 25.83 12.23 -11.74
N PHE A 46 24.69 12.47 -12.38
CA PHE A 46 24.40 12.00 -13.74
C PHE A 46 25.15 12.82 -14.79
N ALA A 47 25.20 12.35 -16.05
CA ALA A 47 26.04 12.96 -17.08
C ALA A 47 25.72 14.44 -17.33
N PHE A 48 24.45 14.84 -17.19
CA PHE A 48 24.02 16.23 -17.34
C PHE A 48 24.74 17.20 -16.38
N LEU A 49 25.06 16.76 -15.16
CA LEU A 49 25.82 17.53 -14.16
C LEU A 49 27.30 17.10 -14.09
N GLY A 50 27.83 16.53 -15.16
CA GLY A 50 29.25 16.20 -15.31
C GLY A 50 29.71 14.89 -14.67
N GLY A 51 28.79 14.01 -14.30
CA GLY A 51 29.12 12.65 -13.83
C GLY A 51 28.90 11.60 -14.92
N LYS A 52 28.32 10.45 -14.55
CA LYS A 52 28.01 9.35 -15.47
C LYS A 52 26.53 8.96 -15.40
N ASP A 53 25.95 8.62 -16.54
CA ASP A 53 24.61 8.02 -16.56
C ASP A 53 24.65 6.58 -16.05
N TRP A 54 23.48 6.08 -15.67
CA TRP A 54 23.29 4.73 -15.18
C TRP A 54 23.72 3.69 -16.23
N ASP A 55 24.36 2.62 -15.77
CA ASP A 55 24.67 1.43 -16.56
C ASP A 55 24.19 0.18 -15.80
N PRO A 56 23.74 -0.90 -16.49
CA PRO A 56 23.32 -2.13 -15.81
C PRO A 56 24.35 -2.72 -14.84
N SER A 57 25.65 -2.42 -15.00
CA SER A 57 26.71 -2.84 -14.06
C SER A 57 26.70 -2.09 -12.72
N ASP A 58 25.93 -1.00 -12.59
CA ASP A 58 25.73 -0.30 -11.32
C ASP A 58 24.83 -1.10 -10.36
N VAL A 59 24.02 -2.03 -10.86
CA VAL A 59 23.10 -2.85 -10.04
C VAL A 59 23.86 -3.98 -9.36
N THR A 60 23.78 -4.02 -8.02
CA THR A 60 24.45 -5.04 -7.20
C THR A 60 23.47 -5.88 -6.38
N LEU A 61 22.25 -5.40 -6.17
CA LEU A 61 21.23 -6.10 -5.42
C LEU A 61 20.63 -7.28 -6.20
N PRO A 62 20.11 -8.31 -5.50
CA PRO A 62 19.38 -9.40 -6.14
C PRO A 62 18.18 -8.87 -6.92
N LYS A 63 17.98 -9.37 -8.15
CA LYS A 63 16.88 -8.96 -9.02
C LYS A 63 15.49 -9.01 -8.37
N PRO A 64 15.12 -10.03 -7.57
CA PRO A 64 13.84 -10.03 -6.88
C PRO A 64 13.65 -8.87 -5.90
N VAL A 65 14.73 -8.39 -5.29
CA VAL A 65 14.71 -7.25 -4.36
C VAL A 65 14.48 -5.95 -5.12
N THR A 66 15.23 -5.70 -6.19
CA THR A 66 15.07 -4.47 -7.00
C THR A 66 13.71 -4.44 -7.69
N ASP A 67 13.26 -5.55 -8.28
CA ASP A 67 11.93 -5.64 -8.89
C ASP A 67 10.81 -5.42 -7.86
N ALA A 68 10.96 -5.93 -6.63
CA ALA A 68 10.00 -5.68 -5.55
C ALA A 68 9.98 -4.20 -5.11
N CYS A 69 11.15 -3.57 -4.97
CA CYS A 69 11.26 -2.15 -4.63
C CYS A 69 10.67 -1.25 -5.73
N GLU A 70 10.85 -1.59 -7.00
CA GLU A 70 10.25 -0.85 -8.12
C GLU A 70 8.72 -0.99 -8.14
N ILE A 71 8.18 -2.20 -7.94
CA ILE A 71 6.73 -2.40 -7.82
C ILE A 71 6.15 -1.56 -6.67
N LEU A 72 6.80 -1.61 -5.50
CA LEU A 72 6.37 -0.87 -4.33
C LEU A 72 6.45 0.64 -4.57
N LEU A 73 7.54 1.14 -5.15
CA LEU A 73 7.72 2.56 -5.46
C LEU A 73 6.65 3.06 -6.43
N ILE A 74 6.43 2.38 -7.57
CA ILE A 74 5.45 2.81 -8.57
C ILE A 74 4.03 2.82 -7.99
N THR A 75 3.71 1.84 -7.13
CA THR A 75 2.43 1.80 -6.42
C THR A 75 2.29 3.00 -5.48
N LYS A 76 3.31 3.29 -4.66
CA LYS A 76 3.30 4.41 -3.71
C LYS A 76 3.32 5.78 -4.40
N ASP A 77 3.93 5.91 -5.59
CA ASP A 77 3.88 7.16 -6.37
C ASP A 77 2.48 7.48 -6.91
N ASN A 78 1.60 6.47 -7.06
CA ASN A 78 0.20 6.66 -7.44
C ASN A 78 -0.69 7.08 -6.26
N LEU A 79 -0.12 7.43 -5.10
CA LEU A 79 -0.81 7.88 -3.89
C LEU A 79 -1.86 8.98 -4.14
N ALA A 80 -1.60 9.88 -5.09
CA ALA A 80 -2.56 10.94 -5.43
C ALA A 80 -3.92 10.37 -5.92
N GLY A 81 -3.90 9.23 -6.62
CA GLY A 81 -5.10 8.50 -7.03
C GLY A 81 -5.88 7.95 -5.83
N TYR A 82 -5.19 7.24 -4.93
CA TYR A 82 -5.79 6.67 -3.72
C TYR A 82 -6.31 7.74 -2.76
N HIS A 83 -5.53 8.81 -2.52
CA HIS A 83 -5.94 9.94 -1.70
C HIS A 83 -7.23 10.59 -2.21
N ARG A 84 -7.31 10.83 -3.52
CA ARG A 84 -8.50 11.42 -4.14
C ARG A 84 -9.73 10.54 -3.89
N GLU A 85 -9.63 9.24 -4.17
CA GLU A 85 -10.75 8.31 -3.99
C GLU A 85 -11.18 8.24 -2.52
N LEU A 86 -10.24 8.18 -1.56
CA LEU A 86 -10.58 8.21 -0.14
C LEU A 86 -11.29 9.51 0.27
N VAL A 87 -10.85 10.66 -0.23
CA VAL A 87 -11.51 11.95 0.04
C VAL A 87 -12.90 12.03 -0.59
N GLU A 88 -13.10 11.48 -1.79
CA GLU A 88 -14.39 11.42 -2.47
C GLU A 88 -15.40 10.51 -1.74
N HIS A 89 -14.93 9.42 -1.14
CA HIS A 89 -15.77 8.50 -0.37
C HIS A 89 -16.07 9.00 1.04
N PHE A 90 -15.12 9.67 1.70
CA PHE A 90 -15.29 10.20 3.05
C PHE A 90 -15.35 11.71 2.99
N ILE A 91 -14.48 12.40 3.72
CA ILE A 91 -14.33 13.85 3.73
C ILE A 91 -12.92 14.20 4.22
N LEU A 92 -12.42 15.38 3.85
CA LEU A 92 -11.17 15.93 4.39
C LEU A 92 -11.45 16.91 5.56
N GLU A 93 -12.36 16.52 6.45
CA GLU A 93 -12.78 17.31 7.61
C GLU A 93 -12.78 16.45 8.89
N ASP A 94 -12.69 17.11 10.04
CA ASP A 94 -12.71 16.48 11.37
C ASP A 94 -11.72 15.30 11.54
N LYS A 95 -12.17 14.18 12.13
CA LYS A 95 -11.30 13.02 12.41
C LYS A 95 -10.92 12.27 11.14
N TRP A 96 -11.80 12.24 10.15
CA TRP A 96 -11.52 11.68 8.83
C TRP A 96 -10.39 12.44 8.14
N GLY A 97 -10.46 13.77 8.09
CA GLY A 97 -9.40 14.60 7.50
C GLY A 97 -8.06 14.43 8.20
N ARG A 98 -8.07 14.26 9.54
CA ARG A 98 -6.84 13.99 10.29
C ARG A 98 -6.25 12.62 9.99
N TRP A 99 -7.07 11.57 9.90
CA TRP A 99 -6.59 10.25 9.52
C TRP A 99 -6.08 10.23 8.09
N LEU A 100 -6.89 10.67 7.12
CA LEU A 100 -6.52 10.66 5.70
C LEU A 100 -5.28 11.48 5.44
N GLY A 101 -5.15 12.66 6.07
CA GLY A 101 -3.94 13.47 5.99
C GLY A 101 -2.71 12.77 6.59
N ARG A 102 -2.87 12.07 7.71
CA ARG A 102 -1.79 11.32 8.36
C ARG A 102 -1.36 10.11 7.53
N TRP A 103 -2.29 9.27 7.11
CA TRP A 103 -2.05 8.12 6.23
C TRP A 103 -1.34 8.56 4.95
N THR A 104 -1.83 9.61 4.29
CA THR A 104 -1.20 10.15 3.08
C THR A 104 0.23 10.63 3.33
N ALA A 105 0.50 11.25 4.48
CA ALA A 105 1.85 11.71 4.81
C ALA A 105 2.82 10.54 5.06
N GLU A 106 2.37 9.47 5.71
CA GLU A 106 3.15 8.24 5.92
C GLU A 106 3.40 7.53 4.58
N GLU A 107 2.37 7.30 3.77
CA GLU A 107 2.49 6.68 2.45
C GLU A 107 3.43 7.43 1.50
N HIS A 108 3.38 8.77 1.53
CA HIS A 108 4.29 9.58 0.72
C HIS A 108 5.75 9.45 1.19
N LEU A 109 5.98 9.26 2.49
CA LEU A 109 7.31 8.99 3.02
C LEU A 109 7.89 7.69 2.44
N HIS A 110 7.06 6.66 2.24
CA HIS A 110 7.48 5.39 1.64
C HIS A 110 8.01 5.62 0.21
N ALA A 111 7.26 6.35 -0.61
CA ALA A 111 7.66 6.70 -1.98
C ALA A 111 8.96 7.51 -2.01
N VAL A 112 9.07 8.56 -1.18
CA VAL A 112 10.25 9.42 -1.12
C VAL A 112 11.49 8.64 -0.71
N ALA A 113 11.38 7.79 0.31
CA ALA A 113 12.51 7.02 0.82
C ALA A 113 12.99 5.99 -0.20
N LEU A 114 12.07 5.22 -0.81
CA LEU A 114 12.40 4.25 -1.87
C LEU A 114 13.04 4.93 -3.08
N ARG A 115 12.44 6.02 -3.57
CA ARG A 115 12.95 6.77 -4.72
C ARG A 115 14.36 7.30 -4.46
N ASN A 116 14.58 7.91 -3.30
CA ASN A 116 15.89 8.44 -2.94
C ASN A 116 16.92 7.33 -2.80
N TYR A 117 16.59 6.21 -2.15
CA TYR A 117 17.48 5.07 -2.04
C TYR A 117 17.89 4.59 -3.44
N LEU A 118 16.93 4.26 -4.28
CA LEU A 118 17.15 3.68 -5.61
C LEU A 118 17.95 4.60 -6.55
N VAL A 119 17.70 5.92 -6.51
CA VAL A 119 18.44 6.89 -7.33
C VAL A 119 19.86 7.10 -6.81
N VAL A 120 20.04 7.18 -5.49
CA VAL A 120 21.37 7.41 -4.88
C VAL A 120 22.26 6.19 -5.05
N THR A 121 21.73 4.98 -4.94
CA THR A 121 22.50 3.73 -5.05
C THR A 121 22.63 3.22 -6.48
N ARG A 122 21.85 3.75 -7.43
CA ARG A 122 21.80 3.30 -8.82
C ARG A 122 21.41 1.83 -9.02
N GLU A 123 20.67 1.27 -8.06
CA GLU A 123 20.24 -0.14 -8.08
C GLU A 123 19.15 -0.43 -9.12
N VAL A 124 18.64 0.60 -9.80
CA VAL A 124 17.70 0.50 -10.93
C VAL A 124 17.97 1.61 -11.93
N ASP A 125 17.50 1.44 -13.17
CA ASP A 125 17.46 2.52 -14.15
C ASP A 125 16.47 3.60 -13.69
N PRO A 126 16.95 4.81 -13.32
CA PRO A 126 16.07 5.86 -12.82
C PRO A 126 15.17 6.44 -13.92
N THR A 127 15.62 6.43 -15.18
CA THR A 127 14.84 6.95 -16.32
C THR A 127 13.69 6.01 -16.63
N ALA A 128 13.95 4.70 -16.72
CA ALA A 128 12.88 3.72 -16.95
C ALA A 128 11.81 3.76 -15.84
N ASN A 129 12.22 3.93 -14.58
CA ASN A 129 11.29 4.07 -13.46
C ASN A 129 10.46 5.37 -13.53
N GLU A 130 11.03 6.46 -14.03
CA GLU A 130 10.28 7.70 -14.24
C GLU A 130 9.25 7.56 -15.36
N ASP A 131 9.59 6.90 -16.47
CA ASP A 131 8.67 6.68 -17.58
C ASP A 131 7.47 5.83 -17.14
N VAL A 132 7.71 4.69 -16.46
CA VAL A 132 6.63 3.83 -15.94
C VAL A 132 5.79 4.56 -14.90
N ARG A 133 6.41 5.37 -14.02
CA ARG A 133 5.66 6.18 -13.05
C ARG A 133 4.71 7.13 -13.76
N VAL A 134 5.18 7.86 -14.78
CA VAL A 134 4.35 8.81 -15.51
C VAL A 134 3.17 8.10 -16.15
N GLU A 135 3.40 6.97 -16.83
CA GLU A 135 2.33 6.18 -17.44
C GLU A 135 1.32 5.69 -16.40
N HIS A 136 1.79 5.12 -15.28
CA HIS A 136 0.94 4.55 -14.24
C HIS A 136 0.13 5.61 -13.49
N VAL A 137 0.74 6.74 -13.13
CA VAL A 137 0.04 7.86 -12.48
C VAL A 137 -0.97 8.52 -13.43
N MET A 138 -0.66 8.60 -14.73
CA MET A 138 -1.59 9.13 -15.73
C MET A 138 -2.79 8.21 -15.95
N LYS A 139 -2.59 6.89 -15.94
CA LYS A 139 -3.68 5.91 -15.87
C LYS A 139 -4.54 6.14 -14.63
N GLY A 140 -3.87 6.31 -13.49
CA GLY A 140 -4.46 6.63 -12.19
C GLY A 140 -5.29 5.49 -11.60
N TYR A 141 -5.66 5.65 -10.33
CA TYR A 141 -6.60 4.76 -9.65
C TYR A 141 -8.03 5.30 -9.78
N ARG A 142 -8.97 4.44 -10.18
CA ARG A 142 -10.40 4.75 -10.36
C ARG A 142 -11.23 3.80 -9.52
N ALA A 143 -11.84 4.33 -8.48
CA ALA A 143 -12.70 3.60 -7.56
C ALA A 143 -14.05 4.30 -7.38
N ASP A 144 -14.44 5.13 -8.34
CA ASP A 144 -15.69 5.90 -8.37
C ASP A 144 -16.96 5.03 -8.36
N ARG A 145 -16.79 3.72 -8.56
CA ARG A 145 -17.85 2.71 -8.53
C ARG A 145 -17.94 1.96 -7.21
N LEU A 146 -16.95 2.10 -6.32
CA LEU A 146 -16.99 1.48 -5.02
C LEU A 146 -17.94 2.25 -4.10
N THR A 147 -18.58 1.53 -3.19
CA THR A 147 -19.22 2.13 -2.02
C THR A 147 -18.19 2.48 -0.95
N GLN A 148 -18.58 3.25 0.06
CA GLN A 148 -17.70 3.53 1.22
C GLN A 148 -17.26 2.24 1.93
N ILE A 149 -18.16 1.26 2.07
CA ILE A 149 -17.84 -0.02 2.73
C ILE A 149 -16.87 -0.83 1.86
N GLU A 150 -17.11 -0.91 0.56
CA GLU A 150 -16.17 -1.57 -0.37
C GLU A 150 -14.80 -0.90 -0.36
N THR A 151 -14.74 0.44 -0.29
CA THR A 151 -13.48 1.17 -0.18
C THR A 151 -12.73 0.85 1.11
N LEU A 152 -13.40 0.72 2.27
CA LEU A 152 -12.75 0.32 3.53
C LEU A 152 -12.23 -1.12 3.49
N VAL A 153 -13.03 -2.02 2.91
CA VAL A 153 -12.65 -3.43 2.72
C VAL A 153 -11.46 -3.54 1.77
N PHE A 154 -11.50 -2.83 0.64
CA PHE A 154 -10.39 -2.73 -0.30
C PHE A 154 -9.13 -2.27 0.41
N MET A 155 -9.19 -1.16 1.17
CA MET A 155 -8.03 -0.66 1.90
C MET A 155 -7.50 -1.68 2.92
N ALA A 156 -8.36 -2.40 3.65
CA ALA A 156 -7.90 -3.44 4.57
C ALA A 156 -7.11 -4.55 3.84
N PHE A 157 -7.60 -5.03 2.69
CA PHE A 157 -6.87 -6.02 1.87
C PHE A 157 -5.60 -5.44 1.24
N PHE A 158 -5.67 -4.20 0.75
CA PHE A 158 -4.57 -3.49 0.12
C PHE A 158 -3.40 -3.34 1.10
N GLU A 159 -3.64 -2.77 2.28
CA GLU A 159 -2.62 -2.56 3.30
C GLU A 159 -2.02 -3.89 3.78
N ARG A 160 -2.87 -4.92 3.99
CA ARG A 160 -2.36 -6.23 4.43
C ARG A 160 -1.50 -6.90 3.36
N SER A 161 -1.87 -6.75 2.08
CA SER A 161 -1.09 -7.26 0.96
C SER A 161 0.26 -6.57 0.88
N HIS A 162 0.32 -5.25 1.06
CA HIS A 162 1.57 -4.48 1.08
C HIS A 162 2.43 -4.79 2.31
N ALA A 163 1.82 -5.02 3.47
CA ALA A 163 2.53 -5.48 4.67
C ALA A 163 3.24 -6.82 4.42
N VAL A 164 2.53 -7.83 3.90
CA VAL A 164 3.11 -9.15 3.60
C VAL A 164 4.16 -9.05 2.50
N PHE A 165 3.87 -8.35 1.41
CA PHE A 165 4.82 -8.10 0.31
C PHE A 165 6.13 -7.50 0.83
N THR A 166 6.02 -6.41 1.61
CA THR A 166 7.17 -5.64 2.07
C THR A 166 7.97 -6.43 3.10
N ARG A 167 7.30 -7.17 4.00
CA ARG A 167 7.97 -8.03 4.99
C ARG A 167 8.72 -9.19 4.33
N ASN A 168 8.17 -9.76 3.25
CA ASN A 168 8.85 -10.80 2.49
C ASN A 168 10.04 -10.24 1.69
N ALA A 169 9.90 -9.05 1.10
CA ALA A 169 11.00 -8.36 0.43
C ALA A 169 12.12 -7.98 1.42
N GLU A 170 11.78 -7.49 2.61
CA GLU A 170 12.71 -7.23 3.71
C GLU A 170 13.52 -8.49 4.05
N ALA A 171 12.84 -9.63 4.23
CA ALA A 171 13.48 -10.89 4.61
C ALA A 171 14.50 -11.40 3.57
N GLN A 172 14.31 -11.03 2.29
CA GLN A 172 15.20 -11.40 1.19
C GLN A 172 16.28 -10.34 0.89
N THR A 173 16.25 -9.20 1.57
CA THR A 173 17.17 -8.09 1.30
C THR A 173 18.47 -8.25 2.10
N PRO A 174 19.62 -8.46 1.45
CA PRO A 174 20.89 -8.66 2.15
C PRO A 174 21.53 -7.35 2.63
N GLU A 175 21.25 -6.24 1.94
CA GLU A 175 21.83 -4.93 2.23
C GLU A 175 21.13 -4.31 3.45
N PRO A 176 21.86 -3.98 4.52
CA PRO A 176 21.27 -3.62 5.81
C PRO A 176 20.46 -2.31 5.79
N VAL A 177 20.83 -1.32 4.98
CA VAL A 177 20.11 -0.03 4.90
C VAL A 177 18.74 -0.23 4.24
N LEU A 178 18.69 -0.87 3.08
CA LEU A 178 17.43 -1.18 2.39
C LEU A 178 16.56 -2.12 3.21
N ARG A 179 17.15 -3.13 3.85
CA ARG A 179 16.39 -4.00 4.76
C ARG A 179 15.76 -3.19 5.89
N GLY A 180 16.52 -2.27 6.49
CA GLY A 180 16.00 -1.36 7.51
C GLY A 180 14.87 -0.47 6.99
N LEU A 181 15.00 0.05 5.76
CA LEU A 181 13.98 0.85 5.10
C LEU A 181 12.69 0.06 4.87
N LEU A 182 12.78 -1.11 4.26
CA LEU A 182 11.64 -2.00 4.02
C LEU A 182 10.98 -2.41 5.33
N GLY A 183 11.76 -2.65 6.39
CA GLY A 183 11.22 -2.96 7.72
C GLY A 183 10.41 -1.81 8.35
N ARG A 184 10.78 -0.55 8.10
CA ARG A 184 9.99 0.62 8.51
C ARG A 184 8.69 0.74 7.71
N ILE A 185 8.78 0.62 6.39
CA ILE A 185 7.60 0.63 5.52
C ILE A 185 6.63 -0.48 5.94
N ALA A 186 7.09 -1.73 6.06
CA ALA A 186 6.25 -2.85 6.47
C ALA A 186 5.56 -2.63 7.82
N ALA A 187 6.24 -2.01 8.79
CA ALA A 187 5.64 -1.68 10.08
C ALA A 187 4.51 -0.63 9.96
N ASP A 188 4.64 0.34 9.05
CA ASP A 188 3.58 1.31 8.77
C ASP A 188 2.39 0.65 8.05
N GLU A 189 2.61 -0.18 7.03
CA GLU A 189 1.55 -0.94 6.34
C GLU A 189 0.76 -1.83 7.33
N GLU A 190 1.45 -2.46 8.30
CA GLU A 190 0.82 -3.26 9.36
C GLU A 190 -0.09 -2.40 10.26
N ARG A 191 0.35 -1.18 10.58
CA ARG A 191 -0.43 -0.24 11.41
C ARG A 191 -1.63 0.30 10.63
N HIS A 192 -1.47 0.59 9.34
CA HIS A 192 -2.55 0.97 8.42
C HIS A 192 -3.58 -0.16 8.28
N THR A 193 -3.12 -1.40 8.14
CA THR A 193 -3.97 -2.59 8.12
C THR A 193 -4.88 -2.61 9.36
N VAL A 194 -4.32 -2.46 10.55
CA VAL A 194 -5.10 -2.45 11.80
C VAL A 194 -6.14 -1.33 11.78
N PHE A 195 -5.80 -0.15 11.25
CA PHE A 195 -6.75 0.96 11.16
C PHE A 195 -7.98 0.60 10.32
N PHE A 196 -7.78 0.19 9.06
CA PHE A 196 -8.90 -0.13 8.17
C PHE A 196 -9.63 -1.41 8.58
N ALA A 197 -8.92 -2.44 9.06
CA ALA A 197 -9.54 -3.67 9.53
C ALA A 197 -10.45 -3.46 10.76
N ASN A 198 -10.11 -2.50 11.63
CA ASN A 198 -10.97 -2.13 12.77
C ASN A 198 -12.25 -1.42 12.31
N LEU A 199 -12.19 -0.59 11.26
CA LEU A 199 -13.39 0.03 10.69
C LEU A 199 -14.31 -1.02 10.07
N VAL A 200 -13.75 -1.99 9.34
CA VAL A 200 -14.53 -3.13 8.81
C VAL A 200 -15.13 -3.96 9.95
N GLY A 201 -14.36 -4.25 11.00
CA GLY A 201 -14.83 -4.96 12.18
C GLY A 201 -16.03 -4.29 12.84
N TYR A 202 -15.98 -2.95 13.01
CA TYR A 202 -17.11 -2.19 13.54
C TYR A 202 -18.38 -2.35 12.70
N LEU A 203 -18.25 -2.30 11.37
CA LEU A 203 -19.40 -2.47 10.46
C LEU A 203 -20.00 -3.87 10.53
N LEU A 204 -19.17 -4.90 10.79
CA LEU A 204 -19.61 -6.29 10.95
C LEU A 204 -20.33 -6.57 12.26
N ASP A 205 -20.04 -5.81 13.31
CA ASP A 205 -20.70 -5.88 14.61
C ASP A 205 -21.99 -5.03 14.67
N GLY A 206 -22.19 -4.15 13.68
CA GLY A 206 -23.32 -3.24 13.57
C GLY A 206 -24.45 -3.71 12.65
N ASP A 207 -25.28 -2.76 12.22
CA ASP A 207 -26.44 -3.01 11.34
C ASP A 207 -26.05 -3.23 9.86
N LYS A 208 -24.79 -2.96 9.50
CA LYS A 208 -24.23 -3.11 8.14
C LYS A 208 -23.55 -4.45 7.89
N ARG A 209 -23.73 -5.43 8.77
CA ARG A 209 -23.07 -6.74 8.68
C ARG A 209 -23.26 -7.42 7.32
N ALA A 210 -24.49 -7.53 6.84
CA ALA A 210 -24.79 -8.22 5.58
C ALA A 210 -24.18 -7.52 4.35
N GLU A 211 -24.25 -6.19 4.31
CA GLU A 211 -23.63 -5.36 3.27
C GLU A 211 -22.10 -5.48 3.31
N THR A 212 -21.52 -5.51 4.52
CA THR A 212 -20.07 -5.65 4.71
C THR A 212 -19.57 -7.03 4.28
N ILE A 213 -20.31 -8.11 4.56
CA ILE A 213 -19.99 -9.45 4.06
C ILE A 213 -20.01 -9.48 2.52
N ALA A 214 -21.01 -8.84 1.89
CA ALA A 214 -21.07 -8.75 0.44
C ALA A 214 -19.90 -7.94 -0.15
N ALA A 215 -19.51 -6.84 0.50
CA ALA A 215 -18.35 -6.05 0.13
C ALA A 215 -17.05 -6.87 0.27
N ILE A 216 -16.88 -7.64 1.35
CA ILE A 216 -15.74 -8.55 1.54
C ILE A 216 -15.66 -9.56 0.41
N ALA A 217 -16.76 -10.22 0.04
CA ALA A 217 -16.77 -11.18 -1.07
C ALA A 217 -16.42 -10.51 -2.41
N SER A 218 -17.02 -9.34 -2.68
CA SER A 218 -16.78 -8.55 -3.90
C SER A 218 -15.31 -8.16 -4.03
N GLN A 219 -14.73 -7.58 -2.99
CA GLN A 219 -13.34 -7.12 -3.01
C GLN A 219 -12.34 -8.28 -2.95
N ALA A 220 -12.64 -9.37 -2.23
CA ALA A 220 -11.82 -10.58 -2.24
C ALA A 220 -11.72 -11.21 -3.65
N ALA A 221 -12.82 -11.22 -4.40
CA ALA A 221 -12.84 -11.70 -5.77
C ALA A 221 -12.13 -10.76 -6.76
N ALA A 222 -12.19 -9.45 -6.51
CA ALA A 222 -11.59 -8.43 -7.38
C ALA A 222 -10.10 -8.16 -7.09
N LEU A 223 -9.58 -8.60 -5.94
CA LEU A 223 -8.21 -8.33 -5.51
C LEU A 223 -7.18 -8.95 -6.46
N ASP A 224 -6.27 -8.11 -6.95
CA ASP A 224 -5.11 -8.54 -7.72
C ASP A 224 -3.86 -8.65 -6.83
N VAL A 225 -2.79 -9.25 -7.33
CA VAL A 225 -1.48 -9.23 -6.65
C VAL A 225 -0.92 -7.82 -6.59
N VAL A 226 -0.01 -7.56 -5.63
CA VAL A 226 0.65 -6.26 -5.49
C VAL A 226 1.36 -5.89 -6.82
N GLY A 227 1.05 -4.69 -7.32
CA GLY A 227 1.51 -4.18 -8.61
C GLY A 227 0.80 -4.74 -9.83
N GLY A 228 -0.29 -5.51 -9.69
CA GLY A 228 -1.05 -6.13 -10.79
C GLY A 228 -1.57 -5.13 -11.84
N ASP A 229 -1.83 -3.90 -11.42
CA ASP A 229 -2.32 -2.79 -12.24
C ASP A 229 -1.21 -1.94 -12.90
N ILE A 230 0.07 -2.29 -12.67
CA ILE A 230 1.20 -1.68 -13.37
C ILE A 230 1.39 -2.40 -14.72
N ASP A 231 0.96 -1.78 -15.81
CA ASP A 231 0.87 -2.44 -17.13
C ASP A 231 2.23 -2.93 -17.65
N ALA A 232 3.31 -2.18 -17.39
CA ALA A 232 4.66 -2.49 -17.85
C ALA A 232 5.36 -3.62 -17.06
N TYR A 233 4.83 -4.04 -15.89
CA TYR A 233 5.59 -4.81 -14.89
C TYR A 233 5.22 -6.30 -14.81
N GLY A 234 4.61 -6.87 -15.86
CA GLY A 234 4.30 -8.31 -15.92
C GLY A 234 5.50 -9.21 -15.60
N ASP A 235 6.67 -8.92 -16.18
CA ASP A 235 7.89 -9.70 -15.96
C ASP A 235 8.45 -9.53 -14.54
N LYS A 236 8.41 -8.31 -13.99
CA LYS A 236 8.85 -8.04 -12.61
C LYS A 236 7.97 -8.78 -11.60
N ARG A 237 6.65 -8.79 -11.82
CA ARG A 237 5.71 -9.56 -10.98
C ARG A 237 6.01 -11.06 -11.03
N ALA A 238 6.36 -11.61 -12.19
CA ALA A 238 6.74 -13.01 -12.30
C ALA A 238 8.00 -13.35 -11.49
N VAL A 239 9.01 -12.48 -11.51
CA VAL A 239 10.25 -12.64 -10.71
C VAL A 239 9.96 -12.59 -9.22
N VAL A 240 9.17 -11.61 -8.77
CA VAL A 240 8.78 -11.45 -7.36
C VAL A 240 7.95 -12.65 -6.87
N ALA A 241 7.07 -13.18 -7.71
CA ALA A 241 6.29 -14.38 -7.42
C ALA A 241 7.16 -15.65 -7.34
N GLU A 242 8.07 -15.86 -8.30
CA GLU A 242 9.00 -17.00 -8.31
C GLU A 242 9.94 -16.98 -7.09
N ALA A 243 10.36 -15.79 -6.67
CA ALA A 243 11.16 -15.61 -5.45
C ALA A 243 10.36 -15.81 -4.15
N GLY A 244 9.04 -15.97 -4.21
CA GLY A 244 8.18 -16.12 -3.04
C GLY A 244 8.01 -14.83 -2.24
N ILE A 245 8.18 -13.66 -2.85
CA ILE A 245 7.92 -12.37 -2.19
C ILE A 245 6.42 -12.12 -2.13
N PHE A 246 5.71 -12.23 -3.26
CA PHE A 246 4.25 -12.16 -3.28
C PHE A 246 3.70 -12.79 -4.56
N ASP A 247 2.85 -13.79 -4.40
CA ASP A 247 2.19 -14.51 -5.49
C ASP A 247 0.69 -14.67 -5.22
N GLU A 248 0.00 -15.39 -6.09
CA GLU A 248 -1.42 -15.71 -5.93
C GLU A 248 -1.73 -16.50 -4.64
N ALA A 249 -0.78 -17.30 -4.13
CA ALA A 249 -0.96 -18.02 -2.88
C ALA A 249 -0.86 -17.09 -1.66
N ALA A 250 0.11 -16.17 -1.65
CA ALA A 250 0.24 -15.12 -0.64
C ALA A 250 -0.99 -14.21 -0.63
N LYS A 251 -1.49 -13.81 -1.81
CA LYS A 251 -2.76 -13.05 -1.94
C LYS A 251 -3.93 -13.79 -1.29
N ARG A 252 -4.13 -15.07 -1.64
CA ARG A 252 -5.21 -15.88 -1.02
C ARG A 252 -5.03 -16.02 0.49
N ALA A 253 -3.80 -16.16 0.97
CA ALA A 253 -3.52 -16.24 2.40
C ALA A 253 -3.89 -14.94 3.13
N VAL A 254 -3.57 -13.77 2.55
CA VAL A 254 -3.97 -12.46 3.08
C VAL A 254 -5.49 -12.34 3.18
N VAL A 255 -6.20 -12.71 2.11
CA VAL A 255 -7.67 -12.67 2.10
C VAL A 255 -8.26 -13.59 3.17
N ALA A 256 -7.78 -14.84 3.22
CA ALA A 256 -8.23 -15.83 4.20
C ALA A 256 -7.95 -15.39 5.64
N GLU A 257 -6.78 -14.80 5.89
CA GLU A 257 -6.36 -14.28 7.20
C GLU A 257 -7.32 -13.20 7.69
N LEU A 258 -7.60 -12.18 6.88
CA LEU A 258 -8.49 -11.09 7.28
C LEU A 258 -9.92 -11.58 7.49
N ILE A 259 -10.47 -12.40 6.59
CA ILE A 259 -11.80 -13.01 6.75
C ILE A 259 -11.88 -13.80 8.06
N THR A 260 -10.85 -14.58 8.37
CA THR A 260 -10.77 -15.36 9.61
C THR A 260 -10.68 -14.44 10.82
N SER A 261 -9.88 -13.37 10.74
CA SER A 261 -9.71 -12.40 11.84
C SER A 261 -11.00 -11.67 12.21
N TRP A 262 -11.89 -11.48 11.24
CA TRP A 262 -13.24 -10.94 11.43
C TRP A 262 -14.27 -11.99 11.90
N GLY A 263 -13.85 -13.23 12.13
CA GLY A 263 -14.74 -14.31 12.58
C GLY A 263 -15.72 -14.79 11.51
N LEU A 264 -15.36 -14.63 10.23
CA LEU A 264 -16.25 -14.92 9.09
C LEU A 264 -15.88 -16.20 8.33
N ALA A 265 -14.92 -17.00 8.80
CA ALA A 265 -14.40 -18.16 8.07
C ALA A 265 -15.48 -19.18 7.66
N GLU A 266 -16.53 -19.33 8.47
CA GLU A 266 -17.63 -20.28 8.25
C GLU A 266 -18.83 -19.69 7.48
N VAL A 267 -18.80 -18.39 7.17
CA VAL A 267 -19.88 -17.69 6.47
C VAL A 267 -19.99 -18.23 5.04
N PRO A 268 -21.15 -18.76 4.62
CA PRO A 268 -21.29 -19.46 3.33
C PRO A 268 -20.77 -18.68 2.12
N GLU A 269 -21.01 -17.37 2.09
CA GLU A 269 -20.59 -16.45 1.02
C GLU A 269 -19.07 -16.26 0.92
N LEU A 270 -18.31 -16.66 1.96
CA LEU A 270 -16.87 -16.41 2.07
C LEU A 270 -16.03 -17.68 2.13
N ARG A 271 -16.64 -18.87 2.19
CA ARG A 271 -15.94 -20.16 2.32
C ARG A 271 -14.97 -20.45 1.18
N GLU A 272 -15.28 -19.96 -0.03
CA GLU A 272 -14.38 -20.14 -1.18
C GLU A 272 -13.01 -19.47 -0.98
N PHE A 273 -12.94 -18.43 -0.14
CA PHE A 273 -11.72 -17.69 0.15
C PHE A 273 -10.95 -18.22 1.37
N THR A 274 -11.60 -18.98 2.26
CA THR A 274 -10.99 -19.48 3.51
C THR A 274 -10.64 -20.97 3.47
N GLY A 275 -11.25 -21.73 2.55
CA GLY A 275 -11.05 -23.17 2.45
C GLY A 275 -11.70 -23.98 3.58
N ALA A 276 -12.64 -23.37 4.31
CA ALA A 276 -13.47 -23.99 5.36
C ALA A 276 -14.66 -24.76 4.79
#